data_AF-A0AAV1CMG9-F1
#
_entry.id   AF-A0AAV1CMG9-F1
#
_cell.length_a   1.000
_cell.length_b   1.000
_cell.length_c   1.000
_cell.angle_alpha   90.00
_cell.angle_beta   90.00
_cell.angle_gamma   90.00
#
_symmetry.space_group_name_H-M   'P 1'
#
loop_
_entity.id
_entity.type
_entity.pdbx_description
1 polymer ?
#
loop_
_entity_poly.entity_id
_entity_poly.type
_entity_poly.pdbx_seq_one_letter_code
_entity_poly.pdbx_strand_id
1 'polypeptide(L)'
;MSILTLSASVPAFRPPECVDTFCPSASPAQYTIFFMGLYLIALGTGGIKPCVSSFGADQFDDTDPNERIKKGSFFNWFYFSINIGAFVSSSLIVWIQENAGWGLGFGIPAFFMGAAIVSFFSGTPLYRFQKPGGSPITRMCQVLVAASRKWTLHVPEDSSLLYETQDEFSAIEGSRKLVHTNELKCLDRAAVYSEEELKTGDCSNPWRICTVTQVEELKILVRMFPIWATGIVFSAVYAQMSTMFVEQGTMMDTSIGSFTIPAASLSTFDVISVIFWVPVYDRFLVPIARKFTGKERGFSELQRMGIGLFLSIFCMSAAAVVEIWRLQLAKDLGLVDEAVAVPLSVFWQIPQYFLLGAAEVFTFIGQLEFFYDQSPDAMRSLCSALSLLTTSLGNYLSSFILTLVAYFTTKGGNIGWIPDNLNKGHLDYFFWLLAGLSFLNMVIYIFCAKIYKSKKAI
;
A
#
# COMPACT_ATOMS: atom_id res chain seq x y z
N MET A 1 -10.92 18.18 -3.31
CA MET A 1 -11.18 18.80 -1.99
C MET A 1 -12.33 19.80 -2.07
N SER A 2 -12.25 20.86 -2.87
CA SER A 2 -13.31 21.90 -2.91
C SER A 2 -14.72 21.38 -3.24
N ILE A 3 -14.88 20.47 -4.19
CA ILE A 3 -16.20 19.84 -4.49
C ILE A 3 -16.73 19.04 -3.29
N LEU A 4 -15.85 18.32 -2.59
CA LEU A 4 -16.22 17.57 -1.39
C LEU A 4 -16.64 18.53 -0.25
N THR A 5 -15.89 19.62 -0.05
CA THR A 5 -16.25 20.69 0.89
C THR A 5 -17.60 21.32 0.55
N LEU A 6 -17.86 21.60 -0.74
CA LEU A 6 -19.16 22.12 -1.19
C LEU A 6 -20.30 21.14 -0.92
N SER A 7 -20.10 19.84 -1.20
CA SER A 7 -21.09 18.81 -0.89
C SER A 7 -21.44 18.76 0.60
N ALA A 8 -20.44 19.02 1.46
CA ALA A 8 -20.60 19.01 2.90
C ALA A 8 -21.00 20.37 3.50
N SER A 9 -21.04 21.47 2.74
CA SER A 9 -21.28 22.83 3.29
C SER A 9 -22.54 23.50 2.75
N VAL A 10 -22.94 23.16 1.52
CA VAL A 10 -24.11 23.78 0.87
C VAL A 10 -25.36 22.96 1.20
N PRO A 11 -26.40 23.55 1.82
CA PRO A 11 -27.62 22.82 2.21
C PRO A 11 -28.30 22.09 1.05
N ALA A 12 -28.26 22.64 -0.17
CA ALA A 12 -28.82 22.01 -1.37
C ALA A 12 -28.14 20.66 -1.74
N PHE A 13 -26.89 20.47 -1.34
CA PHE A 13 -26.13 19.26 -1.63
C PHE A 13 -26.04 18.28 -0.46
N ARG A 14 -26.58 18.64 0.71
CA ARG A 14 -26.69 17.75 1.87
C ARG A 14 -27.99 16.94 1.82
N PRO A 15 -27.97 15.67 2.26
CA PRO A 15 -29.21 14.95 2.49
C PRO A 15 -30.10 15.71 3.49
N PRO A 16 -31.43 15.58 3.39
CA PRO A 16 -32.34 16.18 4.36
C PRO A 16 -32.02 15.71 5.78
N GLU A 17 -32.23 16.57 6.77
CA GLU A 17 -32.08 16.18 8.18
C GLU A 17 -33.07 15.05 8.52
N CYS A 18 -32.66 14.15 9.41
CA CYS A 18 -33.54 13.08 9.88
C CYS A 18 -34.74 13.69 10.61
N VAL A 19 -35.93 13.23 10.29
CA VAL A 19 -37.16 13.60 10.99
C VAL A 19 -37.53 12.43 11.87
N ASP A 20 -37.46 12.63 13.19
CA ASP A 20 -37.60 11.58 14.21
C ASP A 20 -36.62 10.41 13.95
N THR A 21 -37.12 9.18 13.80
CA THR A 21 -36.32 7.98 13.48
C THR A 21 -36.14 7.74 11.98
N PHE A 22 -36.73 8.58 11.11
CA PHE A 22 -36.66 8.40 9.66
C PHE A 22 -35.59 9.31 9.05
N CYS A 23 -34.49 8.70 8.61
CA CYS A 23 -33.44 9.39 7.85
C CYS A 23 -33.63 9.12 6.35
N PRO A 24 -34.06 10.11 5.55
CA PRO A 24 -34.18 9.92 4.11
C PRO A 24 -32.81 9.77 3.45
N SER A 25 -32.71 8.78 2.57
CA SER A 25 -31.50 8.56 1.74
C SER A 25 -31.17 9.78 0.88
N ALA A 26 -29.88 10.02 0.65
CA ALA A 26 -29.43 11.08 -0.23
C ALA A 26 -29.96 10.91 -1.67
N SER A 27 -30.23 12.02 -2.36
CA SER A 27 -30.68 11.97 -3.76
C SER A 27 -29.55 11.54 -4.71
N PRO A 28 -29.86 11.00 -5.89
CA PRO A 28 -28.83 10.60 -6.87
C PRO A 28 -27.86 11.73 -7.25
N ALA A 29 -28.36 12.98 -7.30
CA ALA A 29 -27.55 14.16 -7.59
C ALA A 29 -26.54 14.44 -6.46
N GLN A 30 -26.97 14.31 -5.21
CA GLN A 30 -26.10 14.49 -4.03
C GLN A 30 -25.01 13.42 -3.98
N TYR A 31 -25.37 12.16 -4.23
CA TYR A 31 -24.40 11.07 -4.39
C TYR A 31 -23.38 11.36 -5.49
N THR A 32 -23.84 11.82 -6.66
CA THR A 32 -22.96 12.10 -7.80
C THR A 32 -21.93 13.18 -7.47
N ILE A 33 -22.34 14.28 -6.84
CA ILE A 33 -21.43 15.37 -6.45
C ILE A 33 -20.41 14.88 -5.42
N PHE A 34 -20.87 14.12 -4.42
CA PHE A 34 -20.00 13.56 -3.38
C PHE A 34 -18.95 12.61 -3.97
N PHE A 35 -19.37 11.63 -4.78
CA PHE A 35 -18.46 10.67 -5.41
C PHE A 35 -17.55 11.33 -6.45
N MET A 36 -18.02 12.33 -7.20
CA MET A 36 -17.16 13.12 -8.09
C MET A 36 -16.04 13.80 -7.29
N GLY A 37 -16.36 14.38 -6.13
CA GLY A 37 -15.38 14.95 -5.21
C GLY A 37 -14.35 13.94 -4.74
N LEU A 38 -14.79 12.74 -4.32
CA LEU A 38 -13.91 11.65 -3.88
C LEU A 38 -13.01 11.13 -5.02
N TYR A 39 -13.56 10.91 -6.21
CA TYR A 39 -12.76 10.41 -7.34
C TYR A 39 -11.74 11.43 -7.84
N LEU A 40 -12.05 12.74 -7.81
CA LEU A 40 -11.07 13.77 -8.12
C LEU A 40 -9.95 13.84 -7.08
N ILE A 41 -10.26 13.63 -5.80
CA ILE A 41 -9.25 13.51 -4.75
C ILE A 41 -8.38 12.27 -4.99
N ALA A 42 -8.99 11.12 -5.29
CA ALA A 42 -8.26 9.88 -5.59
C ALA A 42 -7.33 10.05 -6.80
N LEU A 43 -7.80 10.67 -7.89
CA LEU A 43 -7.00 10.96 -9.08
C LEU A 43 -5.82 11.89 -8.77
N GLY A 44 -6.08 13.00 -8.07
CA GLY A 44 -5.04 13.96 -7.71
C GLY A 44 -3.99 13.37 -6.77
N THR A 45 -4.44 12.72 -5.68
CA THR A 45 -3.54 12.08 -4.70
C THR A 45 -2.74 10.93 -5.31
N GLY A 46 -3.36 10.11 -6.17
CA GLY A 46 -2.68 9.04 -6.90
C GLY A 46 -1.61 9.54 -7.86
N GLY A 47 -1.85 10.67 -8.54
CA GLY A 47 -0.89 11.27 -9.46
C GLY A 47 0.31 11.95 -8.77
N ILE A 48 0.11 12.61 -7.62
CA ILE A 48 1.19 13.34 -6.93
C ILE A 48 2.09 12.42 -6.09
N LYS A 49 1.55 11.36 -5.49
CA LYS A 49 2.24 10.55 -4.48
C LYS A 49 3.58 9.94 -4.97
N PRO A 50 3.68 9.33 -6.17
CA PRO A 50 4.96 8.80 -6.67
C PRO A 50 5.88 9.89 -7.25
N CYS A 51 5.32 11.03 -7.65
CA CYS A 51 6.04 12.09 -8.34
C CYS A 51 6.74 13.04 -7.36
N VAL A 52 6.10 13.41 -6.25
CA VAL A 52 6.62 14.44 -5.32
C VAL A 52 7.90 13.98 -4.61
N SER A 53 7.94 12.74 -4.12
CA SER A 53 9.13 12.21 -3.44
C SER A 53 10.31 12.09 -4.39
N SER A 54 10.07 11.59 -5.60
CA SER A 54 11.09 11.45 -6.66
C SER A 54 11.59 12.83 -7.12
N PHE A 55 10.69 13.77 -7.42
CA PHE A 55 11.05 15.12 -7.85
C PHE A 55 11.82 15.91 -6.80
N GLY A 56 11.48 15.74 -5.51
CA GLY A 56 12.23 16.32 -4.40
C GLY A 56 13.64 15.75 -4.28
N ALA A 57 13.80 14.44 -4.53
CA ALA A 57 15.10 13.77 -4.54
C ALA A 57 15.99 14.23 -5.71
N ASP A 58 15.38 14.51 -6.87
CA ASP A 58 16.05 14.95 -8.09
C ASP A 58 16.64 16.37 -8.00
N GLN A 59 16.31 17.13 -6.96
CA GLN A 59 16.89 18.46 -6.72
C GLN A 59 18.34 18.40 -6.21
N PHE A 60 18.79 17.23 -5.75
CA PHE A 60 20.15 17.01 -5.25
C PHE A 60 20.98 16.22 -6.26
N ASP A 61 22.20 16.66 -6.51
CA ASP A 61 23.18 15.96 -7.34
C ASP A 61 23.82 14.81 -6.56
N ASP A 62 23.70 13.59 -7.08
CA ASP A 62 24.27 12.38 -6.45
C ASP A 62 25.79 12.28 -6.65
N THR A 63 26.37 13.07 -7.56
CA THR A 63 27.82 13.10 -7.81
C THR A 63 28.58 13.97 -6.81
N ASP A 64 27.90 14.95 -6.19
CA ASP A 64 28.48 15.77 -5.13
C ASP A 64 28.25 15.11 -3.75
N PRO A 65 29.32 14.73 -3.03
CA PRO A 65 29.20 14.12 -1.71
C PRO A 65 28.47 15.00 -0.69
N ASN A 66 28.52 16.34 -0.82
CA ASN A 66 27.84 17.25 0.08
C ASN A 66 26.32 17.30 -0.19
N GLU A 67 25.92 17.36 -1.47
CA GLU A 67 24.50 17.32 -1.84
C GLU A 67 23.87 15.97 -1.52
N ARG A 68 24.62 14.86 -1.67
CA ARG A 68 24.18 13.52 -1.26
C ARG A 68 23.85 13.41 0.23
N ILE A 69 24.64 14.04 1.11
CA ILE A 69 24.34 14.08 2.56
C ILE A 69 23.07 14.91 2.81
N LYS A 70 22.91 16.05 2.12
CA LYS A 70 21.71 16.90 2.23
C LYS A 70 20.44 16.19 1.75
N LYS A 71 20.53 15.36 0.72
CA LYS A 71 19.44 14.50 0.23
C LYS A 71 18.93 13.56 1.32
N GLY A 72 19.83 12.93 2.08
CA GLY A 72 19.46 12.11 3.23
C GLY A 72 18.72 12.90 4.31
N SER A 73 19.20 14.11 4.62
CA SER A 73 18.52 15.02 5.56
C SER A 73 17.12 15.44 5.07
N PHE A 74 16.97 15.71 3.77
CA PHE A 74 15.67 16.01 3.15
C PHE A 74 14.66 14.87 3.37
N PHE A 75 15.05 13.62 3.14
CA PHE A 75 14.15 12.48 3.36
C PHE A 75 13.78 12.31 4.84
N ASN A 76 14.70 12.58 5.77
CA ASN A 76 14.41 12.55 7.21
C ASN A 76 13.35 13.60 7.59
N TRP A 77 13.51 14.85 7.12
CA TRP A 77 12.52 15.91 7.35
C TRP A 77 11.19 15.64 6.67
N PHE A 78 11.21 15.09 5.45
CA PHE A 78 10.01 14.67 4.74
C PHE A 78 9.23 13.61 5.53
N TYR A 79 9.92 12.58 6.02
CA TYR A 79 9.30 11.53 6.82
C TYR A 79 8.78 12.06 8.16
N PHE A 80 9.53 12.93 8.84
CA PHE A 80 9.10 13.57 10.07
C PHE A 80 7.82 14.40 9.87
N SER A 81 7.77 15.21 8.82
CA SER A 81 6.58 16.01 8.46
C SER A 81 5.36 15.15 8.13
N ILE A 82 5.54 14.00 7.47
CA ILE A 82 4.45 13.05 7.21
C ILE A 82 3.87 12.51 8.51
N ASN A 83 4.71 12.08 9.45
CA ASN A 83 4.24 11.52 10.73
C ASN A 83 3.51 12.57 11.58
N ILE A 84 4.02 13.80 11.66
CA ILE A 84 3.31 14.90 12.33
C ILE A 84 1.98 15.19 11.64
N GLY A 85 1.99 15.27 10.30
CA GLY A 85 0.77 15.51 9.52
C GLY A 85 -0.28 14.42 9.75
N ALA A 86 0.13 13.15 9.77
CA ALA A 86 -0.73 12.01 10.07
C ALA A 86 -1.32 12.11 11.48
N PHE A 87 -0.49 12.38 12.49
CA PHE A 87 -0.92 12.53 13.88
C PHE A 87 -1.92 13.69 14.06
N VAL A 88 -1.66 14.86 13.47
CA VAL A 88 -2.57 16.01 13.52
C VAL A 88 -3.87 15.71 12.75
N SER A 89 -3.78 15.02 11.62
CA SER A 89 -4.95 14.63 10.82
C SER A 89 -5.84 13.64 11.56
N SER A 90 -5.28 12.59 12.17
CA SER A 90 -6.06 11.56 12.87
C SER A 90 -6.67 12.05 14.19
N SER A 91 -6.06 13.06 14.82
CA SER A 91 -6.55 13.65 16.08
C SER A 91 -7.41 14.89 15.84
N LEU A 92 -6.79 16.02 15.51
CA LEU A 92 -7.43 17.33 15.45
C LEU A 92 -8.47 17.44 14.33
N ILE A 93 -8.14 16.98 13.11
CA ILE A 93 -9.07 17.11 11.97
C ILE A 93 -10.28 16.21 12.15
N VAL A 94 -10.10 14.99 12.64
CA VAL A 94 -11.22 14.08 12.98
C VAL A 94 -12.10 14.69 14.06
N TRP A 95 -11.51 15.26 15.12
CA TRP A 95 -12.27 15.95 16.16
C TRP A 95 -13.07 17.15 15.62
N ILE A 96 -12.50 17.92 14.69
CA ILE A 96 -13.21 19.02 14.01
C ILE A 96 -14.35 18.48 13.14
N GLN A 97 -14.15 17.37 12.44
CA GLN A 97 -15.17 16.75 11.58
C GLN A 97 -16.40 16.32 12.39
N GLU A 98 -16.20 15.68 13.54
CA GLU A 98 -17.29 15.18 14.37
C GLU A 98 -17.96 16.29 15.22
N ASN A 99 -17.20 17.24 15.77
CA ASN A 99 -17.75 18.25 16.70
C ASN A 99 -18.08 19.60 16.07
N ALA A 100 -17.33 20.05 15.07
CA ALA A 100 -17.53 21.34 14.40
C ALA A 100 -18.10 21.20 12.97
N GLY A 101 -18.25 19.96 12.48
CA GLY A 101 -18.92 19.61 11.25
C GLY A 101 -18.01 19.39 10.04
N TRP A 102 -18.50 18.56 9.13
CA TRP A 102 -17.80 18.10 7.92
C TRP A 102 -17.38 19.22 6.95
N GLY A 103 -18.11 20.35 6.93
CA GLY A 103 -17.76 21.50 6.09
C GLY A 103 -16.39 22.11 6.45
N LEU A 104 -16.15 22.35 7.74
CA LEU A 104 -14.84 22.81 8.23
C LEU A 104 -13.79 21.70 8.13
N GLY A 105 -14.19 20.46 8.46
CA GLY A 105 -13.34 19.29 8.36
C GLY A 105 -12.73 19.04 6.98
N PHE A 106 -13.47 19.31 5.90
CA PHE A 106 -12.94 19.25 4.53
C PHE A 106 -12.38 20.59 4.04
N GLY A 107 -12.85 21.72 4.57
CA GLY A 107 -12.40 23.05 4.20
C GLY A 107 -10.94 23.33 4.60
N ILE A 108 -10.54 22.91 5.79
CA ILE A 108 -9.16 23.09 6.29
C ILE A 108 -8.14 22.37 5.37
N PRO A 109 -8.27 21.07 5.06
CA PRO A 109 -7.39 20.40 4.08
C PRO A 109 -7.44 21.04 2.69
N ALA A 110 -8.61 21.53 2.24
CA ALA A 110 -8.73 22.19 0.94
C ALA A 110 -7.89 23.47 0.87
N PHE A 111 -7.90 24.29 1.93
CA PHE A 111 -7.10 25.49 2.04
C PHE A 111 -5.59 25.17 2.00
N PHE A 112 -5.13 24.23 2.82
CA PHE A 112 -3.71 23.86 2.86
C PHE A 112 -3.23 23.24 1.54
N MET A 113 -4.06 22.44 0.86
CA MET A 113 -3.73 21.93 -0.47
C MET A 113 -3.61 23.07 -1.49
N GLY A 114 -4.51 24.06 -1.45
CA GLY A 114 -4.41 25.26 -2.29
C GLY A 114 -3.12 26.05 -2.04
N ALA A 115 -2.77 26.28 -0.77
CA ALA A 115 -1.53 26.93 -0.38
C ALA A 115 -0.28 26.15 -0.85
N ALA A 116 -0.30 24.82 -0.72
CA ALA A 116 0.78 23.95 -1.19
C ALA A 116 0.98 24.05 -2.71
N ILE A 117 -0.10 24.08 -3.49
CA ILE A 117 -0.05 24.25 -4.96
C ILE A 117 0.57 25.61 -5.33
N VAL A 118 0.12 26.69 -4.68
CA VAL A 118 0.69 28.04 -4.91
C VAL A 118 2.18 28.07 -4.59
N SER A 119 2.58 27.47 -3.46
CA SER A 119 3.99 27.38 -3.06
C SER A 119 4.83 26.51 -4.00
N PHE A 120 4.25 25.47 -4.60
CA PHE A 120 4.95 24.63 -5.57
C PHE A 120 5.20 25.38 -6.88
N PHE A 121 4.18 26.07 -7.39
CA PHE A 121 4.32 26.83 -8.64
C PHE A 121 5.22 28.06 -8.49
N SER A 122 5.26 28.72 -7.33
CA SER A 122 6.19 29.82 -7.09
C SER A 122 7.66 29.38 -7.11
N GLY A 123 7.93 28.11 -6.81
CA GLY A 123 9.27 27.50 -6.85
C GLY A 123 9.74 27.05 -8.25
N THR A 124 8.87 27.06 -9.27
CA THR A 124 9.15 26.58 -10.63
C THR A 124 10.51 27.04 -11.22
N PRO A 125 10.92 28.32 -11.15
CA PRO A 125 12.18 28.75 -11.75
C PRO A 125 13.44 28.24 -11.02
N LEU A 126 13.28 27.67 -9.81
CA LEU A 126 14.38 27.16 -8.99
C LEU A 126 14.62 25.66 -9.18
N TYR A 127 13.70 24.95 -9.84
CA TYR A 127 13.76 23.50 -9.94
C TYR A 127 14.73 23.00 -11.01
N ARG A 128 15.46 21.93 -10.68
CA ARG A 128 16.25 21.13 -11.62
C ARG A 128 15.33 20.08 -12.26
N PHE A 129 15.28 20.05 -13.59
CA PHE A 129 14.45 19.10 -14.36
C PHE A 129 15.32 18.00 -14.96
N GLN A 130 15.00 16.75 -14.64
CA GLN A 130 15.65 15.58 -15.21
C GLN A 130 15.10 15.24 -16.61
N LYS A 131 15.95 14.68 -17.47
CA LYS A 131 15.53 14.25 -18.81
C LYS A 131 14.71 12.94 -18.71
N PRO A 132 13.64 12.75 -19.52
CA PRO A 132 12.84 11.52 -19.48
C PRO A 132 13.64 10.28 -19.91
N GLY A 133 13.69 9.25 -19.05
CA GLY A 133 14.43 8.00 -19.27
C GLY A 133 13.69 6.90 -20.08
N GLY A 134 12.59 7.23 -20.76
CA GLY A 134 11.74 6.26 -21.48
C GLY A 134 10.78 5.48 -20.58
N SER A 135 10.01 4.55 -21.17
CA SER A 135 8.99 3.77 -20.46
C SER A 135 9.44 2.31 -20.21
N PRO A 136 9.57 1.90 -18.94
CA PRO A 136 9.85 0.50 -18.58
C PRO A 136 8.80 -0.48 -19.12
N ILE A 137 7.53 -0.07 -19.18
CA ILE A 137 6.42 -0.91 -19.64
C ILE A 137 6.59 -1.26 -21.13
N THR A 138 7.02 -0.31 -21.95
CA THR A 138 7.25 -0.54 -23.38
C THR A 138 8.34 -1.59 -23.60
N ARG A 139 9.41 -1.58 -22.79
CA ARG A 139 10.48 -2.60 -22.83
C ARG A 139 9.97 -3.99 -22.44
N MET A 140 9.11 -4.09 -21.42
CA MET A 140 8.48 -5.36 -21.06
C MET A 140 7.62 -5.92 -22.20
N CYS A 141 6.80 -5.06 -22.82
CA CYS A 141 5.97 -5.45 -23.96
C CYS A 141 6.83 -5.89 -25.15
N GLN A 142 7.96 -5.21 -25.41
CA GLN A 142 8.92 -5.59 -26.44
C GLN A 142 9.44 -7.02 -26.22
N VAL A 143 9.87 -7.35 -25.00
CA VAL A 143 10.35 -8.70 -24.66
C VAL A 143 9.26 -9.75 -24.86
N LEU A 144 8.02 -9.50 -24.39
CA LEU A 144 6.91 -10.44 -24.56
C LEU A 144 6.55 -10.67 -26.04
N VAL A 145 6.53 -9.60 -26.84
CA VAL A 145 6.25 -9.69 -28.28
C VAL A 145 7.38 -10.40 -29.01
N ALA A 146 8.64 -10.07 -28.73
CA ALA A 146 9.80 -10.70 -29.34
C ALA A 146 9.89 -12.20 -28.99
N ALA A 147 9.69 -12.56 -27.72
CA ALA A 147 9.66 -13.97 -27.27
C ALA A 147 8.52 -14.76 -27.94
N SER A 148 7.35 -14.14 -28.09
CA SER A 148 6.19 -14.78 -28.75
C SER A 148 6.41 -14.98 -30.25
N ARG A 149 7.01 -14.00 -30.93
CA ARG A 149 7.37 -14.11 -32.36
C ARG A 149 8.43 -15.18 -32.61
N LYS A 150 9.37 -15.34 -31.67
CA LYS A 150 10.45 -16.31 -31.71
C LYS A 150 10.12 -17.62 -30.97
N TRP A 151 8.84 -17.94 -30.74
CA TRP A 151 8.45 -19.11 -29.96
C TRP A 151 9.00 -20.43 -30.54
N THR A 152 9.07 -20.55 -31.87
CA THR A 152 9.54 -21.77 -32.53
C THR A 152 11.06 -21.94 -32.48
N LEU A 153 11.82 -20.90 -32.12
CA LEU A 153 13.28 -20.96 -32.08
C LEU A 153 13.79 -21.63 -30.80
N HIS A 154 14.89 -22.38 -30.95
CA HIS A 154 15.57 -23.02 -29.83
C HIS A 154 16.53 -22.04 -29.16
N VAL A 155 16.57 -22.05 -27.83
CA VAL A 155 17.49 -21.20 -27.06
C VAL A 155 18.83 -21.93 -26.97
N PRO A 156 19.94 -21.33 -27.43
CA PRO A 156 21.27 -21.95 -27.33
C PRO A 156 21.68 -22.15 -25.86
N GLU A 157 22.46 -23.18 -25.57
CA GLU A 157 22.94 -23.48 -24.20
C GLU A 157 24.02 -22.49 -23.74
N ASP A 158 24.80 -21.93 -24.69
CA ASP A 158 25.79 -20.90 -24.41
C ASP A 158 25.14 -19.51 -24.32
N SER A 159 25.15 -18.92 -23.13
CA SER A 159 24.60 -17.58 -22.86
C SER A 159 25.34 -16.46 -23.59
N SER A 160 26.56 -16.70 -24.07
CA SER A 160 27.36 -15.76 -24.87
C SER A 160 26.84 -15.58 -26.29
N LEU A 161 25.98 -16.48 -26.78
CA LEU A 161 25.37 -16.42 -28.10
C LEU A 161 24.08 -15.58 -28.13
N LEU A 162 23.62 -15.10 -26.96
CA LEU A 162 22.46 -14.23 -26.85
C LEU A 162 22.84 -12.77 -27.12
N TYR A 163 21.89 -12.01 -27.67
CA TYR A 163 22.11 -10.61 -28.01
C TYR A 163 22.30 -9.73 -26.77
N GLU A 164 23.47 -9.09 -26.66
CA GLU A 164 23.77 -8.07 -25.66
C GLU A 164 24.62 -6.96 -26.33
N THR A 165 24.45 -5.71 -25.90
CA THR A 165 25.29 -4.59 -26.39
C THR A 165 26.74 -4.75 -25.95
N GLN A 166 27.71 -4.33 -26.77
CA GLN A 166 29.14 -4.50 -26.49
C GLN A 166 29.69 -3.54 -25.41
N ASP A 167 28.99 -2.44 -25.11
CA ASP A 167 29.40 -1.43 -24.13
C ASP A 167 29.37 -1.95 -22.68
N GLU A 168 30.18 -1.38 -21.77
CA GLU A 168 30.15 -1.76 -20.33
C GLU A 168 28.80 -1.44 -19.67
N PHE A 169 28.05 -0.47 -20.21
CA PHE A 169 26.74 -0.06 -19.70
C PHE A 169 25.60 -0.73 -20.49
N SER A 170 24.47 -0.94 -19.82
CA SER A 170 23.26 -1.40 -20.51
C SER A 170 22.77 -0.34 -21.53
N ALA A 171 21.83 -0.72 -22.41
CA ALA A 171 21.22 0.22 -23.36
C ALA A 171 20.51 1.44 -22.73
N ILE A 172 20.39 1.50 -21.39
CA ILE A 172 19.99 2.69 -20.65
C ILE A 172 21.22 3.26 -19.94
N GLU A 173 21.46 4.55 -20.16
CA GLU A 173 22.50 5.33 -19.50
C GLU A 173 22.29 5.28 -17.98
N GLY A 174 23.25 4.71 -17.25
CA GLY A 174 23.21 4.59 -15.78
C GLY A 174 22.71 3.27 -15.20
N SER A 175 22.24 2.29 -16.00
CA SER A 175 21.89 0.96 -15.49
C SER A 175 22.95 -0.11 -15.74
N ARG A 176 23.14 -0.99 -14.75
CA ARG A 176 24.07 -2.12 -14.80
C ARG A 176 23.52 -3.28 -15.62
N LYS A 177 24.43 -4.08 -16.21
CA LYS A 177 24.08 -5.32 -16.89
C LYS A 177 23.66 -6.40 -15.90
N LEU A 178 22.71 -7.24 -16.32
CA LEU A 178 22.20 -8.34 -15.50
C LEU A 178 22.81 -9.67 -15.96
N VAL A 179 23.13 -10.55 -15.01
CA VAL A 179 23.61 -11.90 -15.32
C VAL A 179 22.46 -12.72 -15.88
N HIS A 180 22.71 -13.45 -16.97
CA HIS A 180 21.76 -14.41 -17.50
C HIS A 180 21.39 -15.50 -16.47
N THR A 181 20.09 -15.79 -16.33
CA THR A 181 19.57 -16.84 -15.46
C THR A 181 18.90 -17.93 -16.29
N ASN A 182 19.19 -19.21 -16.00
CA ASN A 182 18.58 -20.37 -16.67
C ASN A 182 17.08 -20.60 -16.39
N GLU A 183 16.42 -19.70 -15.65
CA GLU A 183 15.01 -19.77 -15.32
C GLU A 183 14.16 -19.04 -16.37
N LEU A 184 12.94 -19.53 -16.61
CA LEU A 184 12.02 -18.96 -17.62
C LEU A 184 12.65 -18.88 -19.03
N LYS A 185 13.27 -19.99 -19.48
CA LYS A 185 13.93 -20.10 -20.80
C LYS A 185 13.05 -19.68 -21.99
N CYS A 186 11.72 -19.70 -21.84
CA CYS A 186 10.81 -19.22 -22.87
C CYS A 186 11.01 -17.72 -23.19
N LEU A 187 11.38 -16.91 -22.19
CA LEU A 187 11.61 -15.47 -22.36
C LEU A 187 12.97 -15.19 -23.02
N ASP A 188 13.95 -16.09 -22.85
CA ASP A 188 15.27 -15.98 -23.49
C ASP A 188 15.21 -16.01 -25.02
N ARG A 189 14.14 -16.56 -25.58
CA ARG A 189 13.86 -16.53 -27.02
C ARG A 189 13.82 -15.11 -27.60
N ALA A 190 13.51 -14.10 -26.80
CA ALA A 190 13.55 -12.70 -27.24
C ALA A 190 14.97 -12.21 -27.56
N ALA A 191 15.99 -12.79 -26.92
CA ALA A 191 17.40 -12.44 -27.11
C ALA A 191 18.14 -13.38 -28.09
N VAL A 192 17.44 -14.34 -28.70
CA VAL A 192 18.02 -15.25 -29.70
C VAL A 192 18.03 -14.57 -31.07
N TYR A 193 19.14 -14.68 -31.80
CA TYR A 193 19.23 -14.23 -33.19
C TYR A 193 18.33 -15.06 -34.11
N SER A 194 17.50 -14.40 -34.91
CA SER A 194 16.81 -15.05 -36.04
C SER A 194 17.76 -15.22 -37.23
N GLU A 195 17.51 -16.19 -38.10
CA GLU A 195 18.30 -16.39 -39.32
C GLU A 195 18.37 -15.15 -40.20
N GLU A 196 17.30 -14.35 -40.25
CA GLU A 196 17.28 -13.09 -40.98
C GLU A 196 18.24 -12.05 -40.37
N GLU A 197 18.28 -11.95 -39.03
CA GLU A 197 19.10 -10.98 -38.29
C GLU A 197 20.60 -11.33 -38.39
N LEU A 198 20.92 -12.61 -38.41
CA LEU A 198 22.27 -13.11 -38.71
C LEU A 198 22.72 -12.77 -40.15
N LYS A 199 21.77 -12.72 -41.09
CA LYS A 199 22.05 -12.45 -42.52
C LYS A 199 22.15 -10.96 -42.83
N THR A 200 21.31 -10.11 -42.24
CA THR A 200 21.30 -8.66 -42.50
C THR A 200 22.15 -7.85 -41.51
N GLY A 201 22.47 -8.39 -40.34
CA GLY A 201 23.17 -7.65 -39.27
C GLY A 201 22.33 -6.51 -38.65
N ASP A 202 21.09 -6.33 -39.07
CA ASP A 202 20.22 -5.25 -38.60
C ASP A 202 19.50 -5.66 -37.29
N CYS A 203 20.07 -5.23 -36.16
CA CYS A 203 19.51 -5.44 -34.82
C CYS A 203 18.79 -4.18 -34.29
N SER A 204 18.36 -3.28 -35.17
CA SER A 204 17.86 -1.96 -34.77
C SER A 204 16.44 -1.97 -34.19
N ASN A 205 15.65 -3.03 -34.40
CA ASN A 205 14.23 -3.08 -34.01
C ASN A 205 14.00 -3.78 -32.65
N PRO A 206 13.69 -3.04 -31.57
CA PRO A 206 13.54 -3.60 -30.22
C PRO A 206 12.33 -4.54 -30.07
N TRP A 207 11.40 -4.54 -31.03
CA TRP A 207 10.22 -5.44 -31.04
C TRP A 207 10.49 -6.80 -31.69
N ARG A 208 11.68 -6.99 -32.30
CA ARG A 208 12.11 -8.27 -32.90
C ARG A 208 13.25 -8.92 -32.12
N ILE A 209 14.18 -8.12 -31.60
CA ILE A 209 15.31 -8.60 -30.81
C ILE A 209 15.47 -7.71 -29.57
N CYS A 210 15.65 -8.34 -28.41
CA CYS A 210 15.82 -7.66 -27.12
C CYS A 210 17.16 -8.07 -26.50
N THR A 211 17.75 -7.21 -25.67
CA THR A 211 19.00 -7.55 -24.97
C THR A 211 18.76 -8.56 -23.85
N VAL A 212 19.76 -9.35 -23.47
CA VAL A 212 19.68 -10.24 -22.29
C VAL A 212 19.33 -9.45 -21.04
N THR A 213 19.88 -8.24 -20.88
CA THR A 213 19.52 -7.34 -19.78
C THR A 213 18.02 -7.00 -19.76
N GLN A 214 17.39 -6.74 -20.91
CA GLN A 214 15.93 -6.51 -21.01
C GLN A 214 15.10 -7.74 -20.67
N VAL A 215 15.58 -8.93 -21.05
CA VAL A 215 14.91 -10.19 -20.74
C VAL A 215 14.99 -10.49 -19.23
N GLU A 216 16.16 -10.32 -18.64
CA GLU A 216 16.38 -10.54 -17.20
C GLU A 216 15.60 -9.52 -16.34
N GLU A 217 15.46 -8.28 -16.80
CA GLU A 217 14.56 -7.28 -16.22
C GLU A 217 13.13 -7.83 -16.04
N LEU A 218 12.56 -8.42 -17.10
CA LEU A 218 11.23 -9.02 -17.05
C LEU A 218 11.20 -10.27 -16.15
N LYS A 219 12.21 -11.14 -16.23
CA LYS A 219 12.28 -12.35 -15.39
C LYS A 219 12.32 -12.02 -13.90
N ILE A 220 13.03 -10.96 -13.50
CA ILE A 220 13.07 -10.50 -12.11
C ILE A 220 11.67 -10.11 -11.64
N LEU A 221 10.93 -9.33 -12.44
CA LEU A 221 9.57 -8.94 -12.09
C LEU A 221 8.62 -10.14 -11.97
N VAL A 222 8.71 -11.11 -12.90
CA VAL A 222 7.92 -12.35 -12.82
C VAL A 222 8.25 -13.14 -11.55
N ARG A 223 9.52 -13.21 -11.14
CA ARG A 223 9.93 -13.85 -9.88
C ARG A 223 9.41 -13.13 -8.64
N MET A 224 9.25 -11.82 -8.68
CA MET A 224 8.75 -11.02 -7.57
C MET A 224 7.22 -11.08 -7.44
N PHE A 225 6.51 -11.41 -8.51
CA PHE A 225 5.04 -11.40 -8.55
C PHE A 225 4.36 -12.27 -7.47
N PRO A 226 4.79 -13.52 -7.18
CA PRO A 226 4.15 -14.33 -6.14
C PRO A 226 4.29 -13.70 -4.75
N ILE A 227 5.46 -13.14 -4.42
CA ILE A 227 5.68 -12.43 -3.15
C ILE A 227 4.82 -11.17 -3.09
N TRP A 228 4.80 -10.40 -4.19
CA TRP A 228 3.96 -9.21 -4.32
C TRP A 228 2.47 -9.53 -4.08
N ALA A 229 1.97 -10.63 -4.63
CA ALA A 229 0.57 -11.03 -4.51
C ALA A 229 0.17 -11.31 -3.05
N THR A 230 1.05 -11.90 -2.23
CA THR A 230 0.77 -12.11 -0.80
C THR A 230 0.65 -10.81 0.01
N GLY A 231 1.27 -9.72 -0.47
CA GLY A 231 1.10 -8.38 0.13
C GLY A 231 -0.29 -7.80 -0.07
N ILE A 232 -1.06 -8.28 -1.07
CA ILE A 232 -2.43 -7.82 -1.35
C ILE A 232 -3.34 -8.20 -0.18
N VAL A 233 -3.20 -9.42 0.34
CA VAL A 233 -4.01 -9.88 1.48
C VAL A 233 -3.70 -9.07 2.73
N PHE A 234 -2.43 -8.79 3.01
CA PHE A 234 -2.06 -7.90 4.12
C PHE A 234 -2.66 -6.50 3.96
N SER A 235 -2.63 -5.95 2.75
CA SER A 235 -3.24 -4.64 2.48
C SER A 235 -4.76 -4.65 2.70
N ALA A 236 -5.45 -5.77 2.42
CA ALA A 236 -6.88 -5.92 2.71
C ALA A 236 -7.18 -5.98 4.21
N VAL A 237 -6.27 -6.58 5.00
CA VAL A 237 -6.34 -6.63 6.47
C VAL A 237 -6.07 -5.25 7.05
N TYR A 238 -5.07 -4.54 6.53
CA TYR A 238 -4.76 -3.17 6.91
C TYR A 238 -5.91 -2.19 6.63
N ALA A 239 -6.63 -2.37 5.52
CA ALA A 239 -7.80 -1.55 5.17
C ALA A 239 -8.91 -1.55 6.25
N GLN A 240 -9.01 -2.62 7.05
CA GLN A 240 -10.02 -2.72 8.12
C GLN A 240 -9.85 -1.65 9.20
N MET A 241 -8.63 -1.12 9.36
CA MET A 241 -8.33 -0.06 10.31
C MET A 241 -9.21 1.18 10.10
N SER A 242 -9.46 1.53 8.84
CA SER A 242 -10.25 2.71 8.46
C SER A 242 -11.74 2.46 8.36
N THR A 243 -12.19 1.20 8.46
CA THR A 243 -13.59 0.81 8.27
C THR A 243 -14.09 0.06 9.49
N MET A 244 -13.87 -1.25 9.55
CA MET A 244 -14.45 -2.14 10.56
C MET A 244 -13.97 -1.85 11.97
N PHE A 245 -12.72 -1.41 12.16
CA PHE A 245 -12.24 -1.02 13.49
C PHE A 245 -12.94 0.27 13.97
N VAL A 246 -13.23 1.19 13.06
CA VAL A 246 -13.99 2.41 13.38
C VAL A 246 -15.42 2.06 13.73
N GLU A 247 -16.08 1.21 12.94
CA GLU A 247 -17.44 0.70 13.22
C GLU A 247 -17.52 -0.08 14.55
N GLN A 248 -16.48 -0.83 14.88
CA GLN A 248 -16.38 -1.46 16.20
C GLN A 248 -16.28 -0.40 17.30
N GLY A 249 -15.50 0.66 17.07
CA GLY A 249 -15.25 1.73 18.05
C GLY A 249 -16.44 2.65 18.28
N THR A 250 -17.31 2.85 17.28
CA THR A 250 -18.54 3.65 17.43
C THR A 250 -19.55 2.98 18.36
N MET A 251 -19.49 1.64 18.50
CA MET A 251 -20.36 0.84 19.38
C MET A 251 -19.75 0.59 20.77
N MET A 252 -18.70 1.32 21.13
CA MET A 252 -17.99 1.25 22.40
C MET A 252 -18.08 2.59 23.13
N ASP A 253 -17.77 2.59 24.42
CA ASP A 253 -17.73 3.82 25.22
C ASP A 253 -16.49 4.65 24.87
N THR A 254 -16.76 5.78 24.21
CA THR A 254 -15.77 6.76 23.76
C THR A 254 -15.54 7.90 24.76
N SER A 255 -16.20 7.87 25.91
CA SER A 255 -16.09 8.91 26.93
C SER A 255 -14.84 8.74 27.80
N ILE A 256 -14.12 9.85 28.02
CA ILE A 256 -13.03 9.96 28.99
C ILE A 256 -13.36 11.13 29.90
N GLY A 257 -14.02 10.83 31.02
CA GLY A 257 -14.55 11.85 31.91
C GLY A 257 -15.54 12.75 31.17
N SER A 258 -15.16 14.01 30.89
CA SER A 258 -16.00 15.00 30.20
C SER A 258 -15.75 15.10 28.70
N PHE A 259 -14.79 14.38 28.13
CA PHE A 259 -14.41 14.49 26.72
C PHE A 259 -14.75 13.21 25.96
N THR A 260 -15.39 13.34 24.80
CA THR A 260 -15.70 12.23 23.89
C THR A 260 -14.66 12.15 22.79
N ILE A 261 -13.97 11.02 22.69
CA ILE A 261 -12.98 10.78 21.63
C ILE A 261 -13.69 10.17 20.41
N PRO A 262 -13.59 10.77 19.22
CA PRO A 262 -14.00 10.15 17.98
C PRO A 262 -13.43 8.74 17.79
N ALA A 263 -14.27 7.75 17.43
CA ALA A 263 -13.78 6.39 17.18
C ALA A 263 -12.72 6.36 16.06
N ALA A 264 -12.86 7.20 15.04
CA ALA A 264 -11.88 7.32 13.96
C ALA A 264 -10.51 7.85 14.44
N SER A 265 -10.45 8.57 15.57
CA SER A 265 -9.19 9.06 16.16
C SER A 265 -8.33 7.96 16.79
N LEU A 266 -8.85 6.73 16.95
CA LEU A 266 -8.07 5.58 17.41
C LEU A 266 -6.95 5.19 16.45
N SER A 267 -7.07 5.56 15.17
CA SER A 267 -5.96 5.46 14.20
C SER A 267 -4.69 6.19 14.66
N THR A 268 -4.79 7.13 15.61
CA THR A 268 -3.63 7.77 16.23
C THR A 268 -2.75 6.76 16.99
N PHE A 269 -3.33 5.70 17.57
CA PHE A 269 -2.54 4.67 18.25
C PHE A 269 -1.70 3.83 17.29
N ASP A 270 -2.16 3.65 16.06
CA ASP A 270 -1.37 3.04 15.00
C ASP A 270 -0.16 3.93 14.64
N VAL A 271 -0.38 5.24 14.43
CA VAL A 271 0.72 6.20 14.21
C VAL A 271 1.73 6.20 15.36
N ILE A 272 1.27 6.18 16.61
CA ILE A 272 2.14 6.07 17.80
C ILE A 272 2.93 4.76 17.77
N SER A 273 2.28 3.66 17.38
CA SER A 273 2.94 2.35 17.23
C SER A 273 4.04 2.40 16.18
N VAL A 274 3.80 3.00 15.01
CA VAL A 274 4.80 3.18 13.96
C VAL A 274 5.99 4.01 14.46
N ILE A 275 5.73 5.16 15.10
CA ILE A 275 6.77 6.02 15.69
C ILE A 275 7.59 5.29 16.74
N PHE A 276 6.98 4.36 17.48
CA PHE A 276 7.66 3.53 18.47
C PHE A 276 8.49 2.40 17.81
N TRP A 277 7.90 1.65 16.86
CA TRP A 277 8.52 0.47 16.28
C TRP A 277 9.66 0.78 15.31
N VAL A 278 9.65 1.92 14.63
CA VAL A 278 10.75 2.31 13.72
C VAL A 278 12.09 2.44 14.46
N PRO A 279 12.24 3.25 15.52
CA PRO A 279 13.45 3.29 16.33
C PRO A 279 13.78 1.96 17.01
N VAL A 280 12.75 1.21 17.47
CA VAL A 280 12.96 -0.11 18.09
C VAL A 280 13.58 -1.08 17.09
N TYR A 281 13.10 -1.08 15.86
CA TYR A 281 13.65 -1.89 14.79
C TYR A 281 15.11 -1.53 14.49
N ASP A 282 15.39 -0.25 14.22
CA ASP A 282 16.73 0.18 13.80
C ASP A 282 17.77 0.11 14.91
N ARG A 283 17.40 0.49 16.14
CA ARG A 283 18.35 0.64 17.25
C ARG A 283 18.49 -0.60 18.12
N PHE A 284 17.48 -1.47 18.16
CA PHE A 284 17.50 -2.66 19.01
C PHE A 284 17.45 -3.94 18.18
N LEU A 285 16.44 -4.11 17.31
CA LEU A 285 16.26 -5.38 16.60
C LEU A 285 17.37 -5.63 15.56
N VAL A 286 17.76 -4.62 14.77
CA VAL A 286 18.82 -4.77 13.76
C VAL A 286 20.18 -5.11 14.39
N PRO A 287 20.68 -4.43 15.44
CA PRO A 287 21.93 -4.80 16.09
C PRO A 287 21.90 -6.18 16.73
N ILE A 288 20.77 -6.57 17.35
CA ILE A 288 20.59 -7.92 17.92
C ILE A 288 20.63 -8.96 16.80
N ALA A 289 19.84 -8.76 15.75
CA ALA A 289 19.81 -9.67 14.60
C ALA A 289 21.19 -9.79 13.96
N ARG A 290 21.92 -8.68 13.80
CA ARG A 290 23.29 -8.67 13.26
C ARG A 290 24.26 -9.51 14.09
N LYS A 291 24.13 -9.51 15.43
CA LYS A 291 24.93 -10.39 16.30
C LYS A 291 24.67 -11.87 16.06
N PHE A 292 23.43 -12.25 15.74
CA PHE A 292 23.04 -13.65 15.53
C PHE A 292 23.21 -14.13 14.09
N THR A 293 22.88 -13.29 13.10
CA THR A 293 22.88 -13.66 11.68
C THR A 293 24.20 -13.37 10.97
N GLY A 294 25.05 -12.50 11.54
CA GLY A 294 26.29 -12.06 10.91
C GLY A 294 26.10 -11.21 9.65
N LYS A 295 24.85 -10.87 9.27
CA LYS A 295 24.53 -10.05 8.10
C LYS A 295 24.48 -8.57 8.46
N GLU A 296 24.97 -7.68 7.59
CA GLU A 296 25.04 -6.23 7.86
C GLU A 296 23.68 -5.61 8.22
N ARG A 297 22.60 -6.06 7.58
CA ARG A 297 21.22 -5.58 7.80
C ARG A 297 20.45 -6.33 8.90
N GLY A 298 21.05 -7.34 9.54
CA GLY A 298 20.39 -8.16 10.57
C GLY A 298 19.38 -9.16 9.99
N PHE A 299 18.22 -8.70 9.53
CA PHE A 299 17.17 -9.52 8.89
C PHE A 299 17.27 -9.49 7.37
N SER A 300 16.83 -10.55 6.68
CA SER A 300 16.56 -10.43 5.24
C SER A 300 15.25 -9.69 4.98
N GLU A 301 15.11 -9.04 3.82
CA GLU A 301 13.88 -8.33 3.46
C GLU A 301 12.64 -9.26 3.55
N LEU A 302 12.78 -10.51 3.08
CA LEU A 302 11.74 -11.52 3.16
C LEU A 302 11.41 -11.96 4.61
N GLN A 303 12.42 -12.03 5.48
CA GLN A 303 12.16 -12.34 6.90
C GLN A 303 11.40 -11.19 7.57
N ARG A 304 11.78 -9.94 7.27
CA ARG A 304 11.12 -8.75 7.79
C ARG A 304 9.65 -8.71 7.37
N MET A 305 9.36 -8.90 6.08
CA MET A 305 7.99 -8.98 5.57
C MET A 305 7.20 -10.12 6.23
N GLY A 306 7.80 -11.31 6.37
CA GLY A 306 7.15 -12.46 7.02
C GLY A 306 6.77 -12.21 8.48
N ILE A 307 7.59 -11.48 9.24
CA ILE A 307 7.25 -11.08 10.62
C ILE A 307 6.00 -10.20 10.63
N GLY A 308 5.89 -9.25 9.70
CA GLY A 308 4.72 -8.38 9.60
C GLY A 308 3.43 -9.14 9.23
N LEU A 309 3.51 -10.07 8.27
CA LEU A 309 2.39 -10.96 7.94
C LEU A 309 1.96 -11.85 9.12
N PHE A 310 2.90 -12.26 9.97
CA PHE A 310 2.60 -13.03 11.17
C PHE A 310 1.91 -12.16 12.23
N LEU A 311 2.39 -10.93 12.45
CA LEU A 311 1.78 -9.98 13.39
C LEU A 311 0.36 -9.61 13.00
N SER A 312 0.03 -9.56 11.70
CA SER A 312 -1.33 -9.27 11.24
C SER A 312 -2.35 -10.33 11.67
N ILE A 313 -1.92 -11.59 11.83
CA ILE A 313 -2.77 -12.67 12.37
C ILE A 313 -3.16 -12.35 13.81
N PHE A 314 -2.19 -12.01 14.66
CA PHE A 314 -2.46 -11.63 16.05
C PHE A 314 -3.30 -10.36 16.15
N CYS A 315 -3.10 -9.39 15.26
CA CYS A 315 -3.94 -8.20 15.19
C CYS A 315 -5.41 -8.57 14.98
N MET A 316 -5.71 -9.39 13.96
CA MET A 316 -7.09 -9.78 13.65
C MET A 316 -7.68 -10.68 14.74
N SER A 317 -6.88 -11.56 15.35
CA SER A 317 -7.31 -12.35 16.51
C SER A 317 -7.59 -11.48 17.73
N ALA A 318 -6.78 -10.47 18.02
CA ALA A 318 -7.03 -9.52 19.10
C ALA A 318 -8.34 -8.76 18.88
N ALA A 319 -8.59 -8.31 17.64
CA ALA A 319 -9.84 -7.64 17.28
C ALA A 319 -11.08 -8.53 17.44
N ALA A 320 -10.97 -9.79 17.04
CA ALA A 320 -12.03 -10.78 17.24
C ALA A 320 -12.32 -11.01 18.74
N VAL A 321 -11.28 -11.10 19.59
CA VAL A 321 -11.45 -11.30 21.04
C VAL A 321 -12.12 -10.10 21.70
N VAL A 322 -11.70 -8.87 21.36
CA VAL A 322 -12.34 -7.64 21.86
C VAL A 322 -13.82 -7.60 21.47
N GLU A 323 -14.13 -8.02 20.24
CA GLU A 323 -15.51 -8.06 19.76
C GLU A 323 -16.36 -9.10 20.48
N ILE A 324 -15.81 -10.28 20.76
CA ILE A 324 -16.50 -11.32 21.55
C ILE A 324 -16.84 -10.77 22.94
N TRP A 325 -15.93 -10.06 23.59
CA TRP A 325 -16.18 -9.46 24.90
C TRP A 325 -17.24 -8.35 24.83
N ARG A 326 -17.20 -7.51 23.80
CA ARG A 326 -18.21 -6.47 23.55
C ARG A 326 -19.60 -7.07 23.37
N LEU A 327 -19.72 -8.10 22.53
CA LEU A 327 -20.99 -8.79 22.27
C LEU A 327 -21.50 -9.55 23.51
N GLN A 328 -20.61 -10.13 24.31
CA GLN A 328 -21.02 -10.79 25.56
C GLN A 328 -21.59 -9.76 26.56
N LEU A 329 -20.94 -8.61 26.72
CA LEU A 329 -21.42 -7.54 27.58
C LEU A 329 -22.75 -6.95 27.08
N ALA A 330 -22.94 -6.82 25.77
CA ALA A 330 -24.20 -6.39 25.17
C ALA A 330 -25.35 -7.36 25.52
N LYS A 331 -25.09 -8.68 25.53
CA LYS A 331 -26.06 -9.71 25.93
C LYS A 331 -26.37 -9.64 27.43
N ASP A 332 -25.34 -9.54 28.26
CA ASP A 332 -25.50 -9.51 29.72
C ASP A 332 -26.29 -8.28 30.20
N LEU A 333 -26.17 -7.16 29.48
CA LEU A 333 -26.90 -5.91 29.75
C LEU A 333 -28.23 -5.79 29.00
N GLY A 334 -28.59 -6.76 28.16
CA GLY A 334 -29.83 -6.72 27.38
C GLY A 334 -29.87 -5.67 26.26
N LEU A 335 -28.72 -5.16 25.82
CA LEU A 335 -28.58 -4.10 24.82
C LEU A 335 -28.58 -4.61 23.36
N VAL A 336 -28.83 -5.91 23.16
CA VAL A 336 -28.75 -6.57 21.84
C VAL A 336 -29.71 -5.95 20.83
N ASP A 337 -30.91 -5.56 21.28
CA ASP A 337 -31.93 -5.00 20.41
C ASP A 337 -31.78 -3.50 20.14
N GLU A 338 -30.95 -2.82 20.91
CA GLU A 338 -30.73 -1.38 20.84
C GLU A 338 -29.47 -1.06 20.05
N ALA A 339 -29.54 -0.06 19.18
CA ALA A 339 -28.37 0.44 18.43
C ALA A 339 -27.60 1.47 19.27
N VAL A 340 -27.22 1.06 20.49
CA VAL A 340 -26.56 1.91 21.48
C VAL A 340 -25.17 1.36 21.80
N ALA A 341 -24.24 2.26 22.09
CA ALA A 341 -22.88 1.91 22.49
C ALA A 341 -22.89 1.07 23.78
N VAL A 342 -22.12 -0.02 23.76
CA VAL A 342 -21.91 -0.89 24.92
C VAL A 342 -20.93 -0.19 25.87
N PRO A 343 -21.12 -0.26 27.21
CA PRO A 343 -20.23 0.36 28.21
C PRO A 343 -18.90 -0.39 28.35
N LEU A 344 -18.24 -0.67 27.23
CA LEU A 344 -16.89 -1.19 27.12
C LEU A 344 -16.00 -0.07 26.61
N SER A 345 -14.98 0.31 27.38
CA SER A 345 -14.09 1.40 26.99
C SER A 345 -13.42 1.13 25.64
N VAL A 346 -13.44 2.12 24.75
CA VAL A 346 -12.83 2.09 23.43
C VAL A 346 -11.32 1.74 23.47
N PHE A 347 -10.65 1.97 24.60
CA PHE A 347 -9.23 1.66 24.78
C PHE A 347 -8.91 0.17 24.73
N TRP A 348 -9.89 -0.73 24.84
CA TRP A 348 -9.68 -2.15 24.59
C TRP A 348 -9.26 -2.45 23.15
N GLN A 349 -9.42 -1.50 22.21
CA GLN A 349 -8.89 -1.60 20.85
C GLN A 349 -7.40 -1.19 20.72
N ILE A 350 -6.75 -0.66 21.76
CA ILE A 350 -5.32 -0.31 21.65
C ILE A 350 -4.45 -1.49 21.18
N PRO A 351 -4.62 -2.74 21.67
CA PRO A 351 -3.81 -3.87 21.23
C PRO A 351 -3.90 -4.17 19.73
N GLN A 352 -5.10 -4.09 19.13
CA GLN A 352 -5.25 -4.33 17.68
C GLN A 352 -4.59 -3.23 16.85
N TYR A 353 -4.78 -1.95 17.19
CA TYR A 353 -4.12 -0.84 16.49
C TYR A 353 -2.59 -0.86 16.68
N PHE A 354 -2.12 -1.17 17.89
CA PHE A 354 -0.68 -1.24 18.16
C PHE A 354 0.00 -2.41 17.43
N LEU A 355 -0.62 -3.59 17.41
CA LEU A 355 -0.13 -4.74 16.64
C LEU A 355 -0.18 -4.50 15.14
N LEU A 356 -1.20 -3.79 14.64
CA LEU A 356 -1.30 -3.42 13.24
C LEU A 356 -0.16 -2.48 12.82
N GLY A 357 0.13 -1.44 13.59
CA GLY A 357 1.24 -0.52 13.31
C GLY A 357 2.60 -1.21 13.38
N ALA A 358 2.77 -2.20 14.28
CA ALA A 358 3.94 -3.07 14.25
C ALA A 358 4.01 -3.85 12.94
N ALA A 359 2.92 -4.52 12.55
CA ALA A 359 2.84 -5.30 11.32
C ALA A 359 3.09 -4.43 10.07
N GLU A 360 2.66 -3.17 10.09
CA GLU A 360 2.89 -2.16 9.07
C GLU A 360 4.39 -1.89 8.87
N VAL A 361 5.11 -1.57 9.95
CA VAL A 361 6.56 -1.27 9.93
C VAL A 361 7.37 -2.45 9.40
N PHE A 362 6.98 -3.68 9.71
CA PHE A 362 7.66 -4.88 9.21
C PHE A 362 7.28 -5.19 7.75
N THR A 363 6.01 -5.04 7.38
CA THR A 363 5.54 -5.42 6.04
C THR A 363 5.80 -4.35 5.00
N PHE A 364 5.29 -3.12 5.15
CA PHE A 364 5.38 -2.10 4.10
C PHE A 364 6.81 -1.59 3.89
N ILE A 365 7.57 -1.37 4.97
CA ILE A 365 8.96 -0.95 4.83
C ILE A 365 9.80 -2.09 4.23
N GLY A 366 9.62 -3.33 4.71
CA GLY A 366 10.29 -4.50 4.13
C GLY A 366 9.92 -4.74 2.67
N GLN A 367 8.66 -4.49 2.31
CA GLN A 367 8.16 -4.58 0.94
C GLN A 367 8.81 -3.52 0.05
N LEU A 368 8.91 -2.27 0.53
CA LEU A 368 9.56 -1.18 -0.21
C LEU A 368 11.05 -1.46 -0.41
N GLU A 369 11.76 -1.90 0.64
CA GLU A 369 13.17 -2.30 0.55
C GLU A 369 13.38 -3.47 -0.42
N PHE A 370 12.55 -4.51 -0.32
CA PHE A 370 12.57 -5.66 -1.23
C PHE A 370 12.36 -5.23 -2.69
N PHE A 371 11.34 -4.42 -2.97
CA PHE A 371 11.09 -3.93 -4.32
C PHE A 371 12.21 -3.06 -4.83
N TYR A 372 12.82 -2.23 -3.97
CA TYR A 372 13.93 -1.38 -4.37
C TYR A 372 15.18 -2.19 -4.70
N ASP A 373 15.63 -3.06 -3.78
CA ASP A 373 16.90 -3.78 -3.93
C ASP A 373 16.84 -4.89 -4.99
N GLN A 374 15.69 -5.55 -5.15
CA GLN A 374 15.52 -6.56 -6.20
C GLN A 374 15.19 -5.95 -7.55
N SER A 375 14.74 -4.69 -7.62
CA SER A 375 14.41 -4.08 -8.91
C SER A 375 15.64 -3.88 -9.81
N PRO A 376 15.48 -4.04 -11.14
CA PRO A 376 16.45 -3.53 -12.09
C PRO A 376 16.57 -2.00 -12.01
N ASP A 377 17.76 -1.46 -12.25
CA ASP A 377 18.03 -0.03 -12.13
C ASP A 377 17.09 0.80 -13.04
N ALA A 378 16.83 0.30 -14.25
CA ALA A 378 15.92 0.88 -15.23
C ALA A 378 14.43 0.87 -14.82
N MET A 379 14.05 0.10 -13.79
CA MET A 379 12.64 -0.18 -13.45
C MET A 379 12.28 0.14 -12.00
N ARG A 380 13.15 0.85 -11.27
CA ARG A 380 12.93 1.21 -9.86
C ARG A 380 11.59 1.92 -9.64
N SER A 381 11.23 2.87 -10.50
CA SER A 381 9.96 3.61 -10.41
C SER A 381 8.73 2.71 -10.60
N LEU A 382 8.79 1.76 -11.55
CA LEU A 382 7.72 0.78 -11.77
C LEU A 382 7.56 -0.15 -10.56
N CYS A 383 8.67 -0.57 -9.94
CA CYS A 383 8.63 -1.43 -8.76
C CYS A 383 8.07 -0.71 -7.54
N SER A 384 8.37 0.59 -7.37
CA SER A 384 7.71 1.43 -6.36
C SER A 384 6.20 1.57 -6.63
N ALA A 385 5.80 1.68 -7.90
CA ALA A 385 4.39 1.72 -8.27
C ALA A 385 3.66 0.38 -7.98
N LEU A 386 4.34 -0.77 -8.08
CA LEU A 386 3.78 -2.06 -7.67
C LEU A 386 3.39 -2.09 -6.19
N SER A 387 4.14 -1.43 -5.30
CA SER A 387 3.78 -1.32 -3.88
C SER A 387 2.44 -0.58 -3.68
N LEU A 388 2.25 0.55 -4.36
CA LEU A 388 0.97 1.29 -4.35
C LEU A 388 -0.17 0.47 -4.97
N LEU A 389 0.12 -0.29 -6.02
CA LEU A 389 -0.84 -1.20 -6.63
C LEU A 389 -1.27 -2.30 -5.65
N THR A 390 -0.36 -2.81 -4.81
CA THR A 390 -0.69 -3.77 -3.74
C THR A 390 -1.75 -3.18 -2.80
N THR A 391 -1.57 -1.94 -2.36
CA THR A 391 -2.54 -1.27 -1.49
C THR A 391 -3.90 -1.10 -2.17
N SER A 392 -3.91 -0.71 -3.44
CA SER A 392 -5.15 -0.56 -4.23
C SER A 392 -5.90 -1.89 -4.37
N LEU A 393 -5.21 -2.95 -4.80
CA LEU A 393 -5.79 -4.29 -4.91
C LEU A 393 -6.23 -4.84 -3.56
N GLY A 394 -5.52 -4.51 -2.47
CA GLY A 394 -5.91 -4.89 -1.12
C GLY A 394 -7.23 -4.25 -0.70
N ASN A 395 -7.43 -2.96 -0.99
CA ASN A 395 -8.71 -2.29 -0.74
C ASN A 395 -9.85 -2.90 -1.56
N TYR A 396 -9.63 -3.22 -2.84
CA TYR A 396 -10.64 -3.91 -3.64
C TYR A 396 -10.95 -5.32 -3.12
N LEU A 397 -9.92 -6.05 -2.69
CA LEU A 397 -10.08 -7.37 -2.07
C LEU A 397 -10.87 -7.28 -0.76
N SER A 398 -10.60 -6.27 0.08
CA SER A 398 -11.37 -5.99 1.30
C SER A 398 -12.85 -5.77 0.99
N SER A 399 -13.17 -4.86 0.06
CA SER A 399 -14.56 -4.61 -0.37
C SER A 399 -15.22 -5.85 -0.97
N PHE A 400 -14.47 -6.66 -1.72
CA PHE A 400 -14.96 -7.91 -2.28
C PHE A 400 -15.28 -8.94 -1.20
N ILE A 401 -14.39 -9.13 -0.22
CA ILE A 401 -14.60 -10.04 0.92
C ILE A 401 -15.84 -9.60 1.71
N LEU A 402 -15.95 -8.31 2.03
CA LEU A 402 -17.11 -7.74 2.73
C LEU A 402 -18.41 -8.01 1.97
N THR A 403 -18.44 -7.74 0.67
CA THR A 403 -19.61 -7.98 -0.19
C THR A 403 -20.01 -9.46 -0.22
N LEU A 404 -19.02 -10.36 -0.31
CA LEU A 404 -19.23 -11.80 -0.33
C LEU A 404 -19.78 -12.30 1.00
N VAL A 405 -19.22 -11.83 2.12
CA VAL A 405 -19.71 -12.13 3.47
C VAL A 405 -21.15 -11.63 3.64
N ALA A 406 -21.44 -10.38 3.25
CA ALA A 406 -22.78 -9.83 3.32
C ALA A 406 -23.77 -10.67 2.50
N TYR A 407 -23.42 -11.03 1.26
CA TYR A 407 -24.27 -11.86 0.39
C TYR A 407 -24.56 -13.24 0.97
N PHE A 408 -23.55 -13.96 1.48
CA PHE A 408 -23.75 -15.31 2.00
C PHE A 408 -24.44 -15.32 3.36
N THR A 409 -24.19 -14.32 4.21
CA THR A 409 -24.70 -14.30 5.58
C THR A 409 -26.15 -13.79 5.67
N THR A 410 -26.59 -12.97 4.72
CA THR A 410 -27.99 -12.51 4.60
C THR A 410 -28.89 -13.49 3.85
N LYS A 411 -28.31 -14.55 3.26
CA LYS A 411 -29.06 -15.57 2.53
C LYS A 411 -30.06 -16.26 3.46
N GLY A 412 -31.32 -16.36 3.02
CA GLY A 412 -32.40 -16.99 3.78
C GLY A 412 -33.15 -16.06 4.75
N GLY A 413 -32.98 -14.74 4.63
CA GLY A 413 -33.67 -13.75 5.48
C GLY A 413 -32.98 -13.51 6.83
N ASN A 414 -31.76 -14.00 6.99
CA ASN A 414 -30.94 -13.74 8.17
C ASN A 414 -30.40 -12.30 8.15
N ILE A 415 -30.16 -11.76 9.34
CA ILE A 415 -29.69 -10.37 9.55
C ILE A 415 -28.26 -10.15 9.00
N GLY A 416 -27.48 -11.21 8.81
CA GLY A 416 -26.09 -11.15 8.33
C GLY A 416 -25.09 -10.91 9.46
N TRP A 417 -23.79 -11.01 9.14
CA TRP A 417 -22.72 -10.77 10.14
C TRP A 417 -22.50 -9.28 10.44
N ILE A 418 -22.78 -8.40 9.48
CA ILE A 418 -22.55 -6.95 9.60
C ILE A 418 -23.86 -6.20 9.26
N PRO A 419 -24.86 -6.26 10.15
CA PRO A 419 -26.07 -5.43 10.05
C PRO A 419 -25.84 -4.01 10.56
N ASP A 420 -26.79 -3.10 10.27
CA ASP A 420 -26.76 -1.71 10.75
C ASP A 420 -26.65 -1.62 12.29
N ASN A 421 -27.37 -2.50 13.01
CA ASN A 421 -27.17 -2.68 14.45
C ASN A 421 -26.13 -3.76 14.73
N LEU A 422 -24.88 -3.35 14.89
CA LEU A 422 -23.74 -4.22 15.20
C LEU A 422 -23.88 -5.01 16.52
N ASN A 423 -24.78 -4.64 17.44
CA ASN A 423 -25.06 -5.45 18.63
C ASN A 423 -25.79 -6.77 18.30
N LYS A 424 -26.53 -6.82 17.18
CA LYS A 424 -27.14 -8.04 16.63
C LYS A 424 -26.20 -8.80 15.69
N GLY A 425 -25.16 -8.14 15.22
CA GLY A 425 -24.19 -8.67 14.29
C GLY A 425 -23.19 -9.64 14.93
N HIS A 426 -22.36 -10.19 14.05
CA HIS A 426 -21.23 -11.06 14.40
C HIS A 426 -19.97 -10.58 13.67
N LEU A 427 -19.52 -9.39 14.04
CA LEU A 427 -18.28 -8.81 13.52
C LEU A 427 -17.04 -9.63 13.95
N ASP A 428 -17.15 -10.37 15.06
CA ASP A 428 -16.16 -11.32 15.54
C ASP A 428 -15.87 -12.43 14.52
N TYR A 429 -16.91 -12.96 13.85
CA TYR A 429 -16.74 -13.95 12.79
C TYR A 429 -16.01 -13.39 11.56
N PHE A 430 -16.26 -12.11 11.23
CA PHE A 430 -15.56 -11.43 10.15
C PHE A 430 -14.06 -11.26 10.48
N PHE A 431 -13.72 -10.85 11.71
CA PHE A 431 -12.31 -10.76 12.12
C PHE A 431 -11.63 -12.13 12.18
N TRP A 432 -12.31 -13.20 12.63
CA TRP A 432 -11.78 -14.56 12.56
C TRP A 432 -11.57 -15.05 11.12
N LEU A 433 -12.47 -14.72 10.20
CA LEU A 433 -12.30 -15.01 8.77
C LEU A 433 -11.02 -14.35 8.23
N LEU A 434 -10.79 -13.08 8.55
CA LEU A 434 -9.58 -12.35 8.13
C LEU A 434 -8.31 -12.88 8.81
N ALA A 435 -8.38 -13.33 10.07
CA ALA A 435 -7.28 -14.01 10.74
C ALA A 435 -6.92 -15.34 10.04
N GLY A 436 -7.94 -16.14 9.68
CA GLY A 436 -7.77 -17.38 8.92
C GLY A 436 -7.19 -17.15 7.52
N LEU A 437 -7.67 -16.13 6.81
CA LEU A 437 -7.13 -15.72 5.51
C LEU A 437 -5.68 -15.25 5.62
N SER A 438 -5.34 -14.50 6.67
CA SER A 438 -3.97 -14.05 6.96
C SER A 438 -3.05 -15.24 7.25
N PHE A 439 -3.53 -16.24 7.99
CA PHE A 439 -2.79 -17.47 8.24
C PHE A 439 -2.51 -18.25 6.95
N LEU A 440 -3.53 -18.44 6.10
CA LEU A 440 -3.35 -19.10 4.81
C LEU A 440 -2.35 -18.33 3.92
N ASN A 441 -2.46 -17.00 3.90
CA ASN A 441 -1.53 -16.14 3.17
C ASN A 441 -0.09 -16.27 3.68
N MET A 442 0.12 -16.40 4.99
CA MET A 442 1.43 -16.64 5.58
C MET A 442 2.03 -17.98 5.13
N VAL A 443 1.23 -19.04 5.04
CA VAL A 443 1.69 -20.35 4.55
C VAL A 443 2.12 -20.25 3.07
N ILE A 444 1.32 -19.60 2.24
CA ILE A 444 1.64 -19.36 0.82
C ILE A 444 2.90 -18.49 0.70
N TYR A 445 3.02 -17.45 1.52
CA TYR A 445 4.19 -16.58 1.56
C TYR A 445 5.46 -17.35 1.87
N ILE A 446 5.46 -18.20 2.90
CA ILE A 446 6.62 -19.02 3.26
C ILE A 446 7.01 -19.94 2.10
N PHE A 447 6.03 -20.52 1.40
CA PHE A 447 6.30 -21.36 0.23
C PHE A 447 6.94 -20.56 -0.91
N CYS A 448 6.38 -19.41 -1.26
CA CYS A 448 6.92 -18.52 -2.29
C CYS A 448 8.32 -17.99 -1.93
N ALA A 449 8.53 -17.59 -0.67
CA ALA A 449 9.80 -17.09 -0.18
C ALA A 449 10.92 -18.16 -0.22
N LYS A 450 10.59 -19.45 -0.03
CA LYS A 450 11.55 -20.55 -0.17
C LYS A 450 11.96 -20.80 -1.62
N ILE A 451 11.06 -20.56 -2.58
CA ILE A 451 11.32 -20.75 -4.01
C ILE A 451 12.08 -19.55 -4.60
N TYR A 452 11.87 -18.36 -4.04
CA TYR A 452 12.43 -17.12 -4.56
C TYR A 452 13.97 -17.11 -4.55
N LYS A 453 14.55 -16.72 -5.68
CA LYS A 453 15.99 -16.51 -5.85
C LYS A 453 16.27 -15.04 -6.11
N SER A 454 17.13 -14.45 -5.27
CA SER A 454 17.55 -13.05 -5.39
C SER A 454 18.27 -12.76 -6.71
N LYS A 455 18.18 -11.50 -7.14
CA LYS A 455 18.89 -10.96 -8.30
C LYS A 455 20.42 -11.06 -8.13
N LYS A 456 21.12 -11.32 -9.24
CA LYS A 456 22.58 -11.18 -9.36
C LYS A 456 22.87 -10.18 -10.48
N ALA A 457 23.57 -9.09 -10.16
CA ALA A 457 24.04 -8.10 -11.14
C ALA A 457 25.57 -8.21 -11.28
N ILE A 458 26.09 -7.84 -12.45
CA ILE A 458 27.55 -7.77 -12.73
C ILE A 458 28.06 -6.38 -12.38
#